data_AF-A0A1I2UIK8-F1
#
_entry.id   AF-A0A1I2UIK8-F1
#
_cell.length_a   1.000
_cell.length_b   1.000
_cell.length_c   1.000
_cell.angle_alpha   90.00
_cell.angle_beta   90.00
_cell.angle_gamma   90.00
#
_symmetry.space_group_name_H-M   'P 1'
#
loop_
_entity.id
_entity.type
_entity.pdbx_description
1 polymer ?
#
loop_
_entity_poly.entity_id
_entity_poly.type
_entity_poly.pdbx_seq_one_letter_code
_entity_poly.pdbx_strand_id
1 'polypeptide(L)'
;MDSAPARMDNVVPFRRATPLPAPARPGNAARAATPASRRSDQRAVMDAVYATGTLAVAAGDRETKLIAARLQVYGFLSIEEIDADGTLRRLRPSEAIRARSERPWRVTKASYGASLAVTIPAIDDFLFEQPA
;
A
#
# COMPACT_ATOMS: atom_id res chain seq x y z
N MET A 1 32.52 9.34 -56.03
CA MET A 1 32.47 8.73 -54.68
C MET A 1 31.95 9.79 -53.74
N ASP A 2 30.61 9.91 -53.70
CA ASP A 2 29.87 10.83 -52.84
C ASP A 2 29.83 10.30 -51.41
N SER A 3 30.10 11.16 -50.44
CA SER A 3 29.92 10.86 -49.02
C SER A 3 29.20 12.04 -48.36
N ALA A 4 27.90 11.89 -48.17
CA ALA A 4 27.11 12.78 -47.32
C ALA A 4 27.23 12.31 -45.86
N PRO A 5 27.49 13.19 -44.87
CA PRO A 5 27.32 12.83 -43.47
C PRO A 5 25.84 12.93 -43.08
N ALA A 6 25.23 11.78 -42.80
CA ALA A 6 23.90 11.68 -42.22
C ALA A 6 23.91 12.21 -40.77
N ARG A 7 23.43 13.43 -40.59
CA ARG A 7 23.15 14.02 -39.27
C ARG A 7 21.74 13.60 -38.84
N MET A 8 21.64 12.49 -38.11
CA MET A 8 20.38 12.05 -37.51
C MET A 8 20.15 12.81 -36.19
N ASP A 9 19.63 14.03 -36.28
CA ASP A 9 19.04 14.75 -35.14
C ASP A 9 17.58 14.30 -34.95
N ASN A 10 17.39 13.06 -34.45
CA ASN A 10 16.07 12.52 -34.11
C ASN A 10 15.83 12.63 -32.60
N VAL A 11 15.54 13.84 -32.13
CA VAL A 11 14.98 14.06 -30.78
C VAL A 11 13.68 14.83 -30.95
N VAL A 12 12.56 14.12 -30.82
CA VAL A 12 11.23 14.73 -30.77
C VAL A 12 10.91 15.08 -29.32
N PRO A 13 10.82 16.37 -28.93
CA PRO A 13 10.42 16.71 -27.58
C PRO A 13 8.93 16.44 -27.39
N PHE A 14 8.59 15.65 -26.37
CA PHE A 14 7.21 15.51 -25.91
C PHE A 14 6.74 16.83 -25.31
N ARG A 15 6.10 17.69 -26.11
CA ARG A 15 5.34 18.83 -25.57
C ARG A 15 4.12 18.27 -24.84
N ARG A 16 4.16 18.29 -23.50
CA ARG A 16 2.95 18.15 -22.69
C ARG A 16 2.06 19.35 -22.99
N ALA A 17 0.94 19.13 -23.67
CA ALA A 17 -0.11 20.13 -23.74
C ALA A 17 -0.57 20.45 -22.32
N THR A 18 -0.43 21.72 -21.91
CA THR A 18 -1.00 22.23 -20.67
C THR A 18 -2.52 22.02 -20.72
N PRO A 19 -3.12 21.20 -19.84
CA PRO A 19 -4.56 21.08 -19.81
C PRO A 19 -5.15 22.42 -19.38
N LEU A 20 -6.05 23.00 -20.18
CA LEU A 20 -6.89 24.09 -19.72
C LEU A 20 -7.67 23.61 -18.49
N PRO A 21 -7.82 24.44 -17.44
CA PRO A 21 -8.62 24.07 -16.27
C PRO A 21 -10.10 23.95 -16.70
N ALA A 22 -10.63 22.73 -16.64
CA ALA A 22 -12.06 22.50 -16.77
C ALA A 22 -12.82 23.15 -15.60
N PRO A 23 -14.02 23.72 -15.81
CA PRO A 23 -14.82 24.27 -14.72
C PRO A 23 -15.15 23.17 -13.72
N ALA A 24 -14.84 23.44 -12.45
CA ALA A 24 -15.03 22.51 -11.35
C ALA A 24 -16.51 22.11 -11.23
N ARG A 25 -16.80 20.82 -11.43
CA ARG A 25 -18.07 20.22 -10.98
C ARG A 25 -18.06 20.21 -9.45
N PRO A 26 -19.03 20.85 -8.77
CA PRO A 26 -19.14 20.78 -7.32
C PRO A 26 -19.80 19.44 -6.98
N GLY A 27 -18.99 18.47 -6.63
CA GLY A 27 -19.52 17.17 -6.21
C GLY A 27 -18.56 16.04 -6.49
N ASN A 28 -17.40 16.06 -5.85
CA ASN A 28 -16.81 14.96 -5.08
C ASN A 28 -15.37 15.33 -4.74
N ALA A 29 -15.20 16.44 -4.02
CA ALA A 29 -13.93 16.73 -3.39
C ALA A 29 -13.79 15.77 -2.19
N ALA A 30 -13.38 14.54 -2.46
CA ALA A 30 -12.48 13.87 -1.54
C ALA A 30 -11.32 14.86 -1.35
N ARG A 31 -11.44 15.68 -0.30
CA ARG A 31 -10.56 16.80 0.03
C ARG A 31 -9.15 16.31 -0.22
N ALA A 32 -8.47 16.84 -1.23
CA ALA A 32 -7.15 16.36 -1.62
C ALA A 32 -6.24 16.60 -0.43
N ALA A 33 -6.09 15.58 0.43
CA ALA A 33 -5.42 15.70 1.71
C ALA A 33 -4.01 16.19 1.42
N THR A 34 -3.68 17.35 1.98
CA THR A 34 -2.38 17.98 1.80
C THR A 34 -1.31 17.01 2.30
N PRO A 35 -0.07 17.08 1.78
CA PRO A 35 1.00 16.24 2.29
C PRO A 35 1.22 16.41 3.79
N ALA A 36 0.93 17.59 4.36
CA ALA A 36 0.98 17.83 5.79
C ALA A 36 -0.08 17.04 6.57
N SER A 37 -1.35 17.07 6.12
CA SER A 37 -2.44 16.29 6.76
C SER A 37 -2.09 14.80 6.77
N ARG A 38 -1.68 14.24 5.62
CA ARG A 38 -1.34 12.82 5.51
C ARG A 38 -0.22 12.38 6.45
N ARG A 39 0.78 13.25 6.67
CA ARG A 39 1.85 12.97 7.64
C ARG A 39 1.34 13.01 9.08
N SER A 40 0.43 13.95 9.38
CA SER A 40 -0.23 14.02 10.68
C SER A 40 -1.05 12.77 10.95
N ASP A 41 -1.84 12.32 9.97
CA ASP A 41 -2.70 11.13 10.11
C ASP A 41 -1.85 9.86 10.28
N GLN A 42 -0.76 9.73 9.51
CA GLN A 42 0.23 8.67 9.69
C GLN A 42 0.84 8.69 11.10
N ARG A 43 1.20 9.87 11.60
CA ARG A 43 1.78 10.03 12.93
C ARG A 43 0.78 9.68 14.02
N ALA A 44 -0.47 10.10 13.90
CA ALA A 44 -1.52 9.78 14.85
C ALA A 44 -1.73 8.26 15.00
N VAL A 45 -1.74 7.52 13.88
CA VAL A 45 -1.84 6.05 13.90
C VAL A 45 -0.62 5.42 14.57
N MET A 46 0.59 5.90 14.26
CA MET A 46 1.81 5.42 14.90
C MET A 46 1.78 5.70 16.41
N ASP A 47 1.48 6.92 16.82
CA ASP A 47 1.46 7.33 18.23
C ASP A 47 0.43 6.50 19.01
N ALA A 48 -0.76 6.26 18.45
CA ALA A 48 -1.78 5.41 19.08
C ALA A 48 -1.31 3.96 19.30
N VAL A 49 -0.71 3.33 18.29
CA VAL A 49 -0.21 1.95 18.38
C VAL A 49 0.99 1.86 19.31
N TYR A 50 1.93 2.81 19.24
CA TYR A 50 3.13 2.76 20.06
C TYR A 50 2.89 3.15 21.52
N ALA A 51 1.87 3.97 21.81
CA ALA A 51 1.45 4.26 23.18
C ALA A 51 0.66 3.11 23.81
N THR A 52 -0.25 2.47 23.05
CA THR A 52 -1.20 1.47 23.58
C THR A 52 -0.74 0.03 23.34
N GLY A 53 0.22 -0.20 22.44
CA GLY A 53 0.65 -1.52 21.95
C GLY A 53 -0.24 -2.10 20.85
N THR A 54 -1.52 -1.71 20.82
CA THR A 54 -2.51 -2.16 19.83
C THR A 54 -3.51 -1.05 19.50
N LEU A 55 -4.08 -1.08 18.30
CA LEU A 55 -5.14 -0.18 17.83
C LEU A 55 -6.22 -1.00 17.12
N ALA A 56 -7.46 -0.89 17.59
CA ALA A 56 -8.62 -1.47 16.91
C ALA A 56 -9.11 -0.50 15.82
N VAL A 57 -9.30 -1.00 14.60
CA VAL A 57 -9.75 -0.22 13.45
C VAL A 57 -11.08 -0.80 12.97
N ALA A 58 -12.11 0.04 12.94
CA ALA A 58 -13.45 -0.38 12.52
C ALA A 58 -13.48 -0.81 11.04
N ALA A 59 -14.42 -1.69 10.69
CA ALA A 59 -14.55 -2.21 9.33
C ALA A 59 -14.72 -1.10 8.28
N GLY A 60 -15.50 -0.07 8.62
CA GLY A 60 -15.80 1.08 7.77
C GLY A 60 -14.76 2.21 7.78
N ASP A 61 -13.75 2.17 8.67
CA ASP A 61 -12.72 3.20 8.72
C ASP A 61 -11.64 2.95 7.65
N ARG A 62 -12.02 3.24 6.42
CA ARG A 62 -11.16 3.04 5.26
C ARG A 62 -9.91 3.90 5.31
N GLU A 63 -9.98 5.10 5.86
CA GLU A 63 -8.85 6.04 5.90
C GLU A 63 -7.74 5.50 6.81
N THR A 64 -8.08 5.13 8.04
CA THR A 64 -7.12 4.53 8.97
C THR A 64 -6.57 3.21 8.44
N LYS A 65 -7.41 2.37 7.80
CA LYS A 65 -6.96 1.13 7.15
C LYS A 65 -5.93 1.37 6.04
N LEU A 66 -6.12 2.39 5.20
CA LEU A 66 -5.16 2.73 4.14
C LEU A 66 -3.82 3.16 4.72
N ILE A 67 -3.85 3.95 5.79
CA ILE A 67 -2.65 4.42 6.49
C ILE A 67 -1.94 3.23 7.15
N ALA A 68 -2.68 2.39 7.88
CA ALA A 68 -2.15 1.20 8.53
C ALA A 68 -1.53 0.23 7.51
N ALA A 69 -2.22 -0.06 6.39
CA ALA A 69 -1.70 -0.94 5.35
C ALA A 69 -0.40 -0.40 4.71
N ARG A 70 -0.30 0.92 4.51
CA ARG A 70 0.94 1.55 4.05
C ARG A 70 2.06 1.40 5.09
N LEU A 71 1.77 1.65 6.36
CA LEU A 71 2.74 1.51 7.46
C LEU A 71 3.19 0.06 7.64
N GLN A 72 2.32 -0.91 7.34
CA GLN A 72 2.67 -2.32 7.28
C GLN A 72 3.64 -2.63 6.13
N VAL A 73 3.44 -2.07 4.94
CA VAL A 73 4.38 -2.21 3.81
C VAL A 73 5.76 -1.67 4.17
N TYR A 74 5.81 -0.57 4.92
CA TYR A 74 7.07 -0.01 5.44
C TYR A 74 7.69 -0.84 6.57
N GLY A 75 6.97 -1.83 7.12
CA GLY A 75 7.45 -2.70 8.18
C GLY A 75 7.32 -2.14 9.59
N PHE A 76 6.57 -1.06 9.80
CA PHE A 76 6.38 -0.46 11.14
C PHE A 76 5.29 -1.15 11.96
N LEU A 77 4.27 -1.67 11.29
CA LEU A 77 3.07 -2.23 11.93
C LEU A 77 2.80 -3.64 11.41
N SER A 78 2.12 -4.45 12.23
CA SER A 78 1.48 -5.70 11.83
C SER A 78 -0.04 -5.55 11.90
N ILE A 79 -0.74 -6.17 10.96
CA ILE A 79 -2.20 -6.09 10.86
C ILE A 79 -2.77 -7.49 10.98
N GLU A 80 -3.77 -7.63 11.84
CA GLU A 80 -4.60 -8.81 11.99
C GLU A 80 -6.04 -8.43 11.69
N GLU A 81 -6.72 -9.24 10.90
CA GLU A 81 -8.15 -9.17 10.66
C GLU A 81 -8.88 -9.95 11.75
N ILE A 82 -9.97 -9.39 12.26
CA ILE A 82 -10.86 -10.05 13.21
C ILE A 82 -11.99 -10.69 12.39
N ASP A 83 -12.07 -12.02 12.42
CA ASP A 83 -13.14 -12.78 11.77
C ASP A 83 -14.48 -12.57 12.50
N ALA A 84 -15.59 -12.99 11.88
CA ALA A 84 -16.92 -13.00 12.50
C ALA A 84 -16.94 -13.83 13.80
N ASP A 85 -16.13 -14.89 13.87
CA ASP A 85 -15.99 -15.74 15.05
C ASP A 85 -15.03 -15.14 16.12
N GLY A 86 -14.51 -13.93 15.89
CA GLY A 86 -13.57 -13.25 16.80
C GLY A 86 -12.12 -13.76 16.71
N THR A 87 -11.85 -14.70 15.81
CA THR A 87 -10.48 -15.20 15.56
C THR A 87 -9.64 -14.13 14.87
N LEU A 88 -8.32 -14.17 15.11
CA LEU A 88 -7.38 -13.18 14.61
C LEU A 88 -6.54 -13.79 13.50
N ARG A 89 -6.64 -13.23 12.30
CA ARG A 89 -5.90 -13.68 11.12
C ARG A 89 -4.91 -12.62 10.67
N ARG A 90 -3.61 -12.91 10.73
CA ARG A 90 -2.59 -11.97 10.27
C ARG A 90 -2.69 -11.76 8.76
N LEU A 91 -2.79 -10.50 8.35
CA LEU A 91 -2.84 -10.12 6.94
C LEU A 91 -1.43 -9.86 6.42
N ARG A 92 -1.10 -10.38 5.24
CA ARG A 92 0.09 -9.94 4.49
C ARG A 92 -0.15 -8.53 3.92
N PRO A 93 0.90 -7.77 3.57
CA PRO A 93 0.73 -6.42 3.00
C PRO A 93 -0.18 -6.40 1.76
N SER A 94 -0.06 -7.40 0.88
CA SER A 94 -0.92 -7.55 -0.30
C SER A 94 -2.39 -7.83 0.05
N GLU A 95 -2.65 -8.55 1.14
CA GLU A 95 -4.00 -8.84 1.62
C GLU A 95 -4.61 -7.61 2.29
N ALA A 96 -3.86 -6.88 3.12
CA ALA A 96 -4.34 -5.65 3.75
C ALA A 96 -4.73 -4.58 2.72
N ILE A 97 -4.02 -4.51 1.59
CA ILE A 97 -4.38 -3.63 0.47
C ILE A 97 -5.69 -4.06 -0.20
N ARG A 98 -6.05 -5.35 -0.19
CA ARG A 98 -7.27 -5.88 -0.82
C ARG A 98 -8.48 -5.93 0.13
N ALA A 99 -8.26 -6.26 1.41
CA ALA A 99 -9.27 -6.49 2.44
C ALA A 99 -9.89 -5.19 3.02
N ARG A 100 -9.95 -4.12 2.23
CA ARG A 100 -10.15 -2.74 2.73
C ARG A 100 -11.51 -2.45 3.38
N SER A 101 -12.51 -3.34 3.28
CA SER A 101 -13.91 -2.94 3.53
C SER A 101 -14.71 -3.84 4.46
N GLU A 102 -14.32 -5.09 4.69
CA GLU A 102 -15.31 -6.09 5.13
C GLU A 102 -15.27 -6.39 6.62
N ARG A 103 -14.08 -6.29 7.26
CA ARG A 103 -13.89 -6.75 8.64
C ARG A 103 -13.07 -5.78 9.49
N PRO A 104 -13.29 -5.74 10.82
CA PRO A 104 -12.48 -4.91 11.69
C PRO A 104 -11.04 -5.46 11.76
N TRP A 105 -10.08 -4.57 11.96
CA TRP A 105 -8.67 -4.92 12.09
C TRP A 105 -8.16 -4.63 13.50
N ARG A 106 -7.16 -5.40 13.90
CA ARG A 106 -6.28 -5.09 15.01
C ARG A 106 -4.89 -4.77 14.45
N VAL A 107 -4.38 -3.61 14.80
CA VAL A 107 -3.07 -3.13 14.36
C VAL A 107 -2.13 -3.12 15.56
N THR A 108 -0.98 -3.77 15.45
CA THR A 108 0.01 -3.88 16.51
C THR A 108 1.37 -3.40 16.04
N LYS A 109 2.25 -3.08 17.00
CA LYS A 109 3.65 -2.77 16.69
C LYS A 109 4.29 -3.97 15.99
N ALA A 110 5.03 -3.74 14.91
CA ALA A 110 5.78 -4.82 14.29
C ALA A 110 6.87 -5.31 15.24
N SER A 111 6.83 -6.60 15.59
CA SER A 111 7.95 -7.29 16.23
C SER A 111 9.07 -7.44 15.20
N TYR A 112 10.20 -6.77 15.43
CA TYR A 112 11.41 -6.92 14.62
C TYR A 112 11.78 -8.42 14.60
N GLY A 113 11.64 -9.08 13.44
CA GLY A 113 11.94 -10.51 13.26
C GLY A 113 10.76 -11.42 12.86
N ALA A 114 9.50 -10.99 13.03
CA ALA A 114 8.34 -11.86 12.73
C ALA A 114 7.68 -11.62 11.36
N SER A 115 8.12 -10.60 10.60
CA SER A 115 7.39 -10.08 9.42
C SER A 115 7.79 -10.68 8.06
N LEU A 116 8.68 -11.67 8.04
CA LEU A 116 9.07 -12.39 6.80
C LEU A 116 8.76 -13.88 6.85
N ALA A 117 7.94 -14.34 7.80
CA ALA A 117 7.39 -15.69 7.76
C ALA A 117 6.31 -15.78 6.68
N VAL A 118 6.74 -15.74 5.42
CA VAL A 118 6.00 -16.39 4.35
C VAL A 118 6.06 -17.87 4.70
N THR A 119 4.98 -18.44 5.21
CA THR A 119 4.83 -19.90 5.21
C THR A 119 4.83 -20.33 3.74
N ILE A 120 5.99 -20.74 3.24
CA ILE A 120 6.09 -21.48 1.98
C ILE A 120 5.50 -22.85 2.32
N PRO A 121 4.42 -23.29 1.64
CA PRO A 121 3.93 -24.66 1.80
C PRO A 121 5.07 -25.63 1.50
N ALA A 122 5.28 -26.64 2.35
CA ALA A 122 6.43 -27.56 2.26
C ALA A 122 6.45 -28.47 1.01
N ILE A 123 5.57 -28.24 0.02
CA ILE A 123 5.48 -29.04 -1.19
C ILE A 123 6.16 -28.24 -2.31
N ASP A 124 7.48 -28.39 -2.40
CA ASP A 124 8.36 -27.70 -3.35
C ASP A 124 8.86 -28.67 -4.45
N ASP A 125 8.09 -29.72 -4.78
CA ASP A 125 8.52 -30.76 -5.74
C ASP A 125 8.12 -30.48 -7.20
N PHE A 126 7.40 -29.41 -7.51
CA PHE A 126 6.84 -29.22 -8.87
C PHE A 126 7.50 -28.13 -9.72
N LEU A 127 8.46 -27.36 -9.16
CA LEU A 127 8.93 -26.13 -9.81
C LEU A 127 10.18 -26.30 -10.69
N PHE A 128 10.89 -27.43 -10.60
CA PHE A 128 12.16 -27.64 -11.31
C PHE A 128 12.32 -29.06 -11.89
N GLU A 129 11.26 -29.70 -12.40
CA GLU A 129 11.46 -30.87 -13.26
C GLU A 129 12.08 -30.44 -14.58
N GLN A 130 13.40 -30.58 -14.69
CA GLN A 130 14.15 -30.46 -15.92
C GLN A 130 14.07 -31.80 -16.66
N PRO A 131 13.44 -31.90 -17.85
CA PRO A 131 13.42 -33.15 -18.59
C PRO A 131 14.84 -33.52 -19.04
N ALA A 132 15.16 -34.81 -18.85
CA ALA A 132 16.42 -35.45 -19.23
C ALA A 132 16.68 -35.43 -20.74
#